data_AF-A0A5B8YFI5-F1
#
_entry.id   AF-A0A5B8YFI5-F1
#
_cell.length_a   1.000
_cell.length_b   1.000
_cell.length_c   1.000
_cell.angle_alpha   90.00
_cell.angle_beta   90.00
_cell.angle_gamma   90.00
#
_symmetry.space_group_name_H-M   'P 1'
#
loop_
_entity.id
_entity.type
_entity.pdbx_description
1 polymer ?
#
loop_
_entity_poly.entity_id
_entity_poly.type
_entity_poly.pdbx_seq_one_letter_code
_entity_poly.pdbx_strand_id
1 'polypeptide(L)'
;MENVLLEFLKIAPRKEYSDFYREDIYIIPCRVIEFGEEANHNSVWVTIEHLDFNTGETIEKKATCYKNSLRFFRDIELPVENECSIIKMRNGVKFLIFGRFHPDYFVDWDGIYKGKTEDVLIPVFKENYIEFNNWIK
;
A
#
# COMPACT_ATOMS: atom_id res chain seq x y z
N MET A 1 21.75 -2.09 3.68
CA MET A 1 20.42 -2.18 3.05
C MET A 1 19.70 -0.92 3.42
N GLU A 2 19.43 -0.06 2.44
CA GLU A 2 18.46 1.03 2.62
C GLU A 2 17.13 0.40 3.02
N ASN A 3 16.50 0.94 4.07
CA ASN A 3 15.19 0.47 4.46
C ASN A 3 14.20 1.02 3.41
N VAL A 4 13.90 0.20 2.40
CA VAL A 4 12.97 0.52 1.28
C VAL A 4 11.65 1.10 1.78
N LEU A 5 11.20 0.74 2.98
CA LEU A 5 9.97 1.27 3.55
C LEU A 5 10.09 2.74 3.98
N LEU A 6 11.30 3.28 4.18
CA LEU A 6 11.50 4.71 4.38
C LEU A 6 11.21 5.52 3.12
N GLU A 7 11.38 4.92 1.94
CA GLU A 7 11.00 5.55 0.68
C GLU A 7 9.48 5.75 0.61
N PHE A 8 8.70 4.91 1.30
CA PHE A 8 7.25 5.06 1.35
C PHE A 8 6.81 6.29 2.15
N LEU A 9 7.64 6.84 3.05
CA LEU A 9 7.34 8.10 3.74
C LEU A 9 7.19 9.27 2.76
N LYS A 10 7.79 9.17 1.57
CA LYS A 10 7.75 10.19 0.52
C LYS A 10 6.48 10.11 -0.34
N ILE A 11 5.72 9.01 -0.24
CA ILE A 11 4.61 8.71 -1.14
C ILE A 11 3.29 9.02 -0.42
N ALA A 12 2.55 10.00 -0.93
CA ALA A 12 1.22 10.33 -0.43
C ALA A 12 0.19 9.26 -0.85
N PRO A 13 -0.83 8.99 0.00
CA PRO A 13 -1.91 8.08 -0.35
C PRO A 13 -2.77 8.71 -1.46
N ARG A 14 -3.11 7.94 -2.50
CA ARG A 14 -3.88 8.44 -3.65
C ARG A 14 -5.35 8.11 -3.48
N LYS A 15 -6.21 9.10 -3.64
CA LYS A 15 -7.66 8.90 -3.66
C LYS A 15 -8.14 8.67 -5.09
N GLU A 16 -8.86 7.59 -5.31
CA GLU A 16 -9.44 7.25 -6.61
C GLU A 16 -10.90 6.82 -6.46
N TYR A 17 -11.74 7.10 -7.45
CA TYR A 17 -13.10 6.57 -7.48
C TYR A 17 -13.10 5.16 -8.07
N SER A 18 -13.62 4.18 -7.35
CA SER A 18 -13.78 2.82 -7.86
C SER A 18 -15.16 2.63 -8.44
N ASP A 19 -15.26 2.39 -9.75
CA ASP A 19 -16.53 2.03 -10.39
C ASP A 19 -17.11 0.72 -9.85
N PHE A 20 -16.25 -0.21 -9.42
CA PHE A 20 -16.67 -1.50 -8.89
C PHE A 20 -17.33 -1.38 -7.50
N TYR A 21 -16.73 -0.58 -6.61
CA TYR A 21 -17.29 -0.36 -5.27
C TYR A 21 -18.28 0.82 -5.23
N ARG A 22 -18.31 1.64 -6.29
CA ARG A 22 -19.10 2.87 -6.42
C ARG A 22 -18.83 3.89 -5.32
N GLU A 23 -17.59 3.93 -4.84
CA GLU A 23 -17.11 4.79 -3.76
C GLU A 23 -15.65 5.18 -3.98
N ASP A 24 -15.20 6.19 -3.23
CA ASP A 24 -13.78 6.55 -3.15
C ASP A 24 -13.01 5.42 -2.45
N ILE A 25 -11.85 5.08 -2.99
CA ILE A 25 -10.85 4.20 -2.39
C ILE A 25 -9.54 4.96 -2.24
N TYR A 26 -8.66 4.45 -1.39
CA TYR A 26 -7.29 4.96 -1.30
C TYR A 26 -6.28 3.92 -1.78
N ILE A 27 -5.20 4.36 -2.42
CA ILE A 27 -4.09 3.52 -2.84
C ILE A 27 -2.86 3.96 -2.05
N ILE A 28 -2.19 2.98 -1.44
CA ILE A 28 -0.97 3.18 -0.66
C ILE A 28 0.15 2.28 -1.16
N PRO A 29 1.43 2.66 -0.98
CA PRO A 29 2.53 1.74 -1.16
C PRO A 29 2.52 0.65 -0.08
N CYS A 30 2.92 -0.55 -0.47
CA CYS A 30 3.11 -1.69 0.41
C CYS A 30 4.19 -2.62 -0.15
N ARG A 31 4.57 -3.64 0.60
CA ARG A 31 5.29 -4.80 0.07
C ARG A 31 4.44 -6.04 0.25
N VAL A 32 4.33 -6.87 -0.78
CA VAL A 32 3.82 -8.23 -0.63
C VAL A 32 4.96 -9.09 -0.10
N ILE A 33 4.76 -9.73 1.04
CA ILE A 33 5.79 -10.52 1.71
C ILE A 33 5.47 -12.02 1.73
N GLU A 34 4.19 -12.39 1.63
CA GLU A 34 3.77 -13.79 1.62
C GLU A 34 2.41 -13.97 0.90
N PHE A 35 2.29 -15.02 0.10
CA PHE A 35 0.99 -15.51 -0.40
C PHE A 35 0.50 -16.65 0.48
N GLY A 36 -0.73 -16.51 0.97
CA GLY A 36 -1.37 -17.49 1.86
C GLY A 36 -2.38 -18.38 1.16
N GLU A 37 -3.25 -18.96 1.98
CA GLU A 37 -4.33 -19.84 1.55
C GLU A 37 -5.47 -19.13 0.81
N GLU A 38 -6.39 -19.92 0.26
CA GLU A 38 -7.59 -19.41 -0.38
C GLU A 38 -8.48 -18.66 0.62
N ALA A 39 -8.79 -17.40 0.31
CA ALA A 39 -9.73 -16.60 1.10
C ALA A 39 -11.18 -16.86 0.66
N ASN A 40 -11.40 -17.06 -0.64
CA ASN A 40 -12.66 -17.51 -1.25
C ASN A 40 -12.39 -17.98 -2.69
N HIS A 41 -13.45 -18.41 -3.38
CA HIS A 41 -13.37 -18.95 -4.74
C HIS A 41 -12.56 -18.09 -5.73
N ASN A 42 -12.51 -16.75 -5.56
CA ASN A 42 -11.83 -15.82 -6.47
C ASN A 42 -10.59 -15.13 -5.88
N SER A 43 -10.23 -15.34 -4.61
CA SER A 43 -9.12 -14.63 -3.98
C SER A 43 -8.34 -15.46 -2.97
N VAL A 44 -7.07 -15.11 -2.77
CA VAL A 44 -6.19 -15.65 -1.73
C VAL A 44 -5.89 -14.59 -0.68
N TRP A 45 -5.54 -15.04 0.52
CA TRP A 45 -4.94 -14.18 1.53
C TRP A 45 -3.50 -13.84 1.14
N VAL A 46 -3.07 -12.64 1.48
CA VAL A 46 -1.71 -12.14 1.26
C VAL A 46 -1.28 -11.39 2.51
N THR A 47 -0.05 -11.60 2.97
CA THR A 47 0.56 -10.78 4.02
C THR A 47 1.33 -9.65 3.35
N ILE A 48 1.07 -8.42 3.80
CA ILE A 48 1.73 -7.22 3.30
C ILE A 48 2.41 -6.46 4.43
N GLU A 49 3.49 -5.76 4.11
CA GLU A 49 4.09 -4.71 4.95
C GLU A 49 3.71 -3.34 4.41
N HIS A 50 3.33 -2.42 5.29
CA HIS A 50 3.12 -1.02 4.95
C HIS A 50 3.42 -0.12 6.16
N LEU A 51 3.44 1.19 5.94
CA LEU A 51 3.58 2.15 7.04
C LEU A 51 2.25 2.30 7.79
N ASP A 52 2.29 2.26 9.11
CA ASP A 52 1.17 2.67 9.97
C ASP A 52 0.83 4.12 9.68
N PHE A 53 -0.45 4.37 9.43
CA PHE A 53 -0.95 5.63 8.92
C PHE A 53 -0.82 6.80 9.91
N ASN A 54 -0.59 6.50 11.19
CA ASN A 54 -0.45 7.50 12.24
C ASN A 54 1.01 7.66 12.66
N THR A 55 1.75 6.56 12.78
CA THR A 55 3.12 6.59 13.32
C THR A 55 4.19 6.67 12.23
N GLY A 56 3.91 6.14 11.04
CA GLY A 56 4.92 5.95 9.99
C GLY A 56 5.85 4.75 10.25
N GLU A 57 5.55 3.92 11.25
CA GLU A 57 6.31 2.69 11.52
C GLU A 57 5.86 1.57 10.59
N THR A 58 6.76 0.63 10.29
CA THR A 58 6.40 -0.55 9.50
C THR A 58 5.49 -1.49 10.30
N ILE A 59 4.38 -1.91 9.69
CA ILE A 59 3.46 -2.90 10.23
C ILE A 59 3.08 -3.94 9.17
N GLU A 60 2.75 -5.15 9.63
CA GLU A 60 2.21 -6.22 8.79
C GLU A 60 0.67 -6.24 8.83
N LYS A 61 0.06 -6.56 7.69
CA LYS A 61 -1.39 -6.68 7.56
C LYS A 61 -1.79 -7.81 6.61
N LYS A 62 -2.93 -8.43 6.90
CA LYS A 62 -3.59 -9.32 5.94
C LYS A 62 -4.37 -8.52 4.90
N ALA A 63 -4.10 -8.81 3.64
CA ALA A 63 -4.79 -8.32 2.46
C ALA A 63 -5.38 -9.49 1.67
N THR A 64 -6.21 -9.16 0.68
CA THR A 64 -6.69 -10.15 -0.30
C THR A 64 -6.08 -9.85 -1.66
N CYS A 65 -5.83 -10.87 -2.47
CA CYS A 65 -5.45 -10.72 -3.87
C CYS A 65 -6.33 -11.61 -4.74
N TYR A 66 -6.84 -11.08 -5.85
CA TYR A 66 -7.61 -11.89 -6.79
C TYR A 66 -6.72 -12.94 -7.44
N LYS A 67 -7.22 -14.18 -7.58
CA LYS A 67 -6.48 -15.30 -8.19
C LYS A 67 -5.95 -14.96 -9.59
N ASN A 68 -6.73 -14.21 -10.37
CA ASN A 68 -6.32 -13.75 -11.70
C ASN A 68 -5.14 -12.76 -11.68
N SER A 69 -4.96 -12.02 -10.58
CA SER A 69 -3.83 -11.11 -10.37
C SER A 69 -2.56 -11.87 -9.94
N LEU A 70 -2.66 -13.08 -9.40
CA LEU A 70 -1.50 -13.88 -8.99
C LEU A 70 -0.55 -14.19 -10.14
N ARG A 71 -1.05 -14.18 -11.38
CA ARG A 71 -0.21 -14.35 -12.58
C ARG A 71 0.91 -13.32 -12.69
N PHE A 72 0.72 -12.13 -12.12
CA PHE A 72 1.70 -11.05 -12.14
C PHE A 72 2.84 -11.26 -11.13
N PHE A 73 2.71 -12.24 -10.22
CA PHE A 73 3.70 -12.53 -9.18
C PHE A 73 4.39 -13.89 -9.35
N ARG A 74 4.05 -14.65 -10.40
CA ARG A 74 4.51 -16.04 -10.55
C ARG A 74 6.04 -16.19 -10.58
N ASP A 75 6.72 -15.20 -11.15
CA ASP A 75 8.17 -15.23 -11.35
C ASP A 75 8.88 -14.12 -10.54
N ILE A 76 8.22 -13.58 -9.53
CA ILE A 76 8.74 -12.49 -8.69
C ILE A 76 9.17 -13.05 -7.33
N GLU A 77 10.39 -12.73 -6.91
CA GLU A 77 10.88 -13.04 -5.57
C GLU A 77 10.26 -12.11 -4.52
N LEU A 78 9.81 -12.68 -3.41
CA LEU A 78 9.32 -11.92 -2.27
C LEU A 78 10.48 -11.53 -1.34
N PRO A 79 10.42 -10.35 -0.69
CA PRO A 79 9.29 -9.42 -0.67
C PRO A 79 9.33 -8.41 -1.83
N VAL A 80 8.20 -8.17 -2.48
CA VAL A 80 8.09 -7.27 -3.65
C VAL A 80 7.29 -6.02 -3.32
N GLU A 81 7.78 -4.86 -3.75
CA GLU A 81 7.04 -3.60 -3.69
C GLU A 81 5.77 -3.64 -4.53
N ASN A 82 4.69 -3.08 -4.00
CA ASN A 82 3.40 -3.06 -4.67
C ASN A 82 2.50 -1.92 -4.18
N GLU A 83 1.37 -1.72 -4.86
CA GLU A 83 0.30 -0.87 -4.40
C GLU A 83 -0.82 -1.70 -3.74
N CYS A 84 -1.42 -1.14 -2.69
CA CYS A 84 -2.58 -1.70 -2.01
C CYS A 84 -3.74 -0.72 -2.06
N SER A 85 -4.88 -1.20 -2.56
CA SER A 85 -6.15 -0.49 -2.43
C SER A 85 -6.74 -0.71 -1.04
N ILE A 86 -7.14 0.39 -0.40
CA ILE A 86 -7.84 0.47 0.87
C ILE A 86 -9.29 0.82 0.57
N ILE A 87 -10.18 -0.11 0.89
CA ILE A 87 -11.63 0.03 0.68
C ILE A 87 -12.29 0.19 2.04
N LYS A 88 -13.16 1.18 2.19
CA LYS A 88 -13.91 1.37 3.42
C LYS A 88 -15.00 0.30 3.52
N MET A 89 -15.07 -0.31 4.69
CA MET A 89 -16.06 -1.32 5.03
C MET A 89 -16.87 -0.80 6.21
N ARG A 90 -18.06 -1.38 6.43
CA ARG A 90 -18.92 -0.99 7.56
C ARG A 90 -18.21 -1.05 8.92
N ASN A 91 -17.26 -1.98 9.09
CA ASN A 91 -16.56 -2.26 10.36
C ASN A 91 -15.03 -2.10 10.24
N GLY A 92 -14.55 -1.20 9.38
CA GLY A 92 -13.12 -0.92 9.23
C GLY A 92 -12.71 -0.77 7.77
N VAL A 93 -11.52 -1.23 7.43
CA VAL A 93 -11.01 -1.17 6.06
C VAL A 93 -10.56 -2.54 5.56
N LYS A 94 -10.68 -2.76 4.26
CA LYS A 94 -10.17 -3.94 3.56
C LYS A 94 -8.96 -3.54 2.72
N PHE A 95 -7.91 -4.36 2.81
CA PHE A 95 -6.70 -4.24 2.01
C PHE A 95 -6.79 -5.20 0.81
N LEU A 96 -6.55 -4.67 -0.39
CA LEU A 96 -6.70 -5.40 -1.64
C LEU A 96 -5.51 -5.13 -2.56
N ILE A 97 -4.87 -6.22 -2.99
CA ILE A 97 -3.74 -6.19 -3.91
C ILE A 97 -4.23 -6.49 -5.33
N PHE A 98 -3.99 -5.55 -6.23
CA PHE A 98 -4.11 -5.74 -7.68
C PHE A 98 -2.71 -5.81 -8.28
N GLY A 99 -2.46 -6.81 -9.14
CA GLY A 99 -1.12 -7.12 -9.63
C GLY A 99 -0.53 -6.17 -10.68
N ARG A 100 -0.91 -4.89 -10.67
CA ARG A 100 -0.19 -3.85 -11.44
C ARG A 100 0.57 -2.98 -10.44
N PHE A 101 1.81 -3.35 -10.19
CA PHE A 101 2.80 -2.38 -9.74
C PHE A 101 3.07 -1.41 -10.90
N HIS A 102 2.86 -0.11 -10.68
CA HIS A 102 3.25 0.90 -11.66
C HIS A 102 4.62 1.45 -11.23
N PRO A 103 5.73 1.02 -11.88
CA PRO A 103 7.08 1.41 -11.47
C PRO A 103 7.33 2.92 -11.57
N ASP A 104 6.58 3.63 -12.42
CA ASP A 104 6.71 5.07 -12.62
C ASP A 104 6.44 5.91 -11.35
N TYR A 105 5.81 5.35 -10.31
CA TYR A 105 5.49 6.09 -9.08
C TYR A 105 6.66 6.25 -8.11
N PHE A 106 7.68 5.39 -8.17
CA PHE A 106 8.87 5.51 -7.31
C PHE A 106 9.89 6.52 -7.86
N VAL A 107 9.77 6.88 -9.14
CA VAL A 107 10.82 7.59 -9.87
C VAL A 107 10.79 9.10 -9.63
N ASP A 108 9.65 9.69 -9.27
CA ASP A 108 9.48 11.16 -9.29
C ASP A 108 9.72 11.87 -7.94
N TRP A 109 9.77 11.12 -6.83
CA TRP A 109 9.95 11.71 -5.48
C TRP A 109 11.42 11.87 -5.08
N ASP A 110 12.31 11.17 -5.78
CA ASP A 110 13.74 11.14 -5.51
C ASP A 110 14.42 12.49 -5.72
N GLY A 111 13.83 13.38 -6.52
CA GLY A 111 14.33 14.75 -6.72
C GLY A 111 14.06 15.68 -5.53
N ILE A 112 12.90 15.56 -4.87
CA ILE A 112 12.43 16.50 -3.84
C ILE A 112 13.01 16.14 -2.47
N TYR A 113 13.11 14.85 -2.16
CA TYR A 113 13.45 14.36 -0.83
C TYR A 113 14.83 13.70 -0.73
N LYS A 114 15.68 13.89 -1.75
CA LYS A 114 17.04 13.33 -1.77
C LYS A 114 17.83 13.75 -0.54
N GLY A 115 18.34 12.76 0.20
CA GLY A 115 19.18 12.98 1.38
C GLY A 115 18.46 13.58 2.60
N LYS A 116 17.12 13.62 2.59
CA LYS A 116 16.34 13.97 3.78
C LYS A 116 16.29 12.78 4.74
N THR A 117 16.38 13.09 6.02
CA THR A 117 16.35 12.13 7.12
C THR A 117 14.91 11.87 7.61
N GLU A 118 14.70 10.79 8.34
CA GLU A 118 13.38 10.38 8.85
C GLU A 118 12.67 11.47 9.66
N ASP A 119 13.41 12.22 10.49
CA ASP A 119 12.87 13.31 11.31
C ASP A 119 12.26 14.44 10.46
N VAL A 120 12.70 14.59 9.21
CA VAL A 120 12.12 15.53 8.25
C VAL A 120 10.95 14.91 7.47
N LEU A 121 11.01 13.61 7.17
CA LEU A 121 10.00 12.92 6.38
C LEU A 121 8.74 12.56 7.17
N ILE A 122 8.86 12.22 8.45
CA ILE A 122 7.72 11.85 9.30
C ILE A 122 6.66 12.96 9.40
N PRO A 123 7.01 14.25 9.60
CA PRO A 123 6.02 15.33 9.59
C PRO A 123 5.27 15.45 8.26
N VAL A 124 5.99 15.35 7.13
CA VAL A 124 5.40 15.40 5.79
C VAL A 124 4.47 14.21 5.55
N PHE A 125 4.90 13.02 5.94
CA PHE A 125 4.07 11.81 5.91
C PHE A 125 2.77 12.03 6.69
N LYS A 126 2.87 12.50 7.94
CA LYS A 126 1.68 12.75 8.78
C LYS A 126 0.72 13.75 8.16
N GLU A 127 1.25 14.81 7.52
CA GLU A 127 0.45 15.81 6.82
C GLU A 127 -0.29 15.19 5.62
N ASN A 128 0.41 14.42 4.78
CA ASN A 128 -0.17 13.75 3.61
C ASN A 128 -1.28 12.75 3.99
N TYR A 129 -1.20 12.16 5.18
CA TYR A 129 -2.15 11.15 5.65
C TYR A 129 -3.36 11.73 6.40
N ILE A 130 -3.48 13.06 6.59
CA ILE A 130 -4.60 13.67 7.34
C ILE A 130 -5.96 13.35 6.69
N GLU A 131 -6.11 13.58 5.38
CA GLU A 131 -7.39 13.33 4.69
C GLU A 131 -7.77 11.85 4.78
N PHE A 132 -6.81 10.96 4.48
CA PHE A 132 -7.00 9.53 4.52
C PHE A 132 -7.36 9.03 5.93
N ASN A 133 -6.64 9.49 6.96
CA ASN A 133 -6.92 9.12 8.35
C ASN A 133 -8.29 9.61 8.84
N ASN A 134 -8.77 10.74 8.32
CA ASN A 134 -10.14 11.18 8.60
C ASN A 134 -11.18 10.38 7.84
N TRP A 135 -10.86 9.91 6.63
CA TRP A 135 -11.74 9.07 5.83
C TRP A 135 -11.90 7.66 6.39
N ILE A 136 -10.88 7.04 7.00
CA ILE A 136 -10.99 5.68 7.57
C ILE A 136 -11.68 5.62 8.95
N LYS A 137 -11.86 6.75 9.63
CA LYS A 137 -12.63 6.86 10.88
C LYS A 137 -14.14 6.67 10.61
#